data_AF-A0A284VJM0-F1
#
_entry.id   AF-A0A284VJM0-F1
#
_cell.length_a   1.000
_cell.length_b   1.000
_cell.length_c   1.000
_cell.angle_alpha   90.00
_cell.angle_beta   90.00
_cell.angle_gamma   90.00
#
_symmetry.space_group_name_H-M   'P 1'
#
loop_
_entity.id
_entity.type
_entity.pdbx_description
1 polymer ?
#
loop_
_entity_poly.entity_id
_entity_poly.type
_entity_poly.pdbx_seq_one_letter_code
_entity_poly.pdbx_strand_id
1 'polypeptide(L)'
;MAVGVGRGIPSVDHAADQIAAFMEMEGFNVIGKLSGTGNVSCLSCGYGGTCRISAVPLLFGIGAVPSKDKYMAIEDQKDVIEKANEIGHKIRDTLIK
;
A
#
# COMPACT_ATOMS: atom_id res chain seq x y z
N MET A 1 -5.04 -6.81 -6.36
CA MET A 1 -4.22 -5.86 -5.57
C MET A 1 -2.92 -5.58 -6.30
N ALA A 2 -2.42 -4.35 -6.27
CA ALA A 2 -1.13 -3.97 -6.83
C ALA A 2 -0.23 -3.44 -5.71
N VAL A 3 1.08 -3.71 -5.79
CA VAL A 3 2.08 -3.22 -4.84
C VAL A 3 3.24 -2.63 -5.64
N GLY A 4 3.61 -1.39 -5.31
CA GLY A 4 4.75 -0.70 -5.91
C GLY A 4 5.79 -0.34 -4.85
N VAL A 5 7.06 -0.32 -5.26
CA VAL A 5 8.16 0.22 -4.45
C VAL A 5 8.59 1.55 -5.05
N GLY A 6 8.50 2.62 -4.25
CA GLY A 6 8.79 3.99 -4.68
C GLY A 6 7.61 4.90 -4.42
N ARG A 7 7.78 5.89 -3.54
CA ARG A 7 6.75 6.90 -3.29
C ARG A 7 6.55 7.73 -4.56
N GLY A 8 5.30 7.86 -5.01
CA GLY A 8 4.92 8.82 -6.05
C GLY A 8 5.20 8.41 -7.50
N ILE A 9 5.51 7.14 -7.78
CA ILE A 9 5.50 6.63 -9.15
C ILE A 9 4.06 6.19 -9.46
N PRO A 10 3.38 6.78 -10.47
CA PRO A 10 1.98 6.46 -10.77
C PRO A 10 1.74 5.02 -11.26
N SER A 11 2.79 4.20 -11.35
CA SER A 11 2.74 2.82 -11.83
C SER A 11 1.83 1.93 -10.99
N VAL A 12 1.76 2.15 -9.67
CA VAL A 12 0.90 1.34 -8.79
C VAL A 12 -0.59 1.64 -9.02
N ASP A 13 -0.93 2.92 -9.23
CA ASP A 13 -2.32 3.32 -9.50
C ASP A 13 -2.75 2.85 -10.89
N HIS A 14 -1.88 2.96 -11.90
CA HIS A 14 -2.16 2.39 -13.23
C HIS A 14 -2.32 0.86 -13.22
N ALA A 15 -1.56 0.15 -12.37
CA ALA A 15 -1.76 -1.29 -12.19
C ALA A 15 -3.10 -1.58 -11.50
N ALA A 16 -3.48 -0.78 -10.50
CA ALA A 16 -4.78 -0.91 -9.85
C ALA A 16 -5.94 -0.60 -10.81
N ASP A 17 -5.79 0.38 -11.71
CA ASP A 17 -6.76 0.72 -12.75
C ASP A 17 -6.97 -0.46 -13.71
N GLN A 18 -5.89 -1.08 -14.17
CA GLN A 18 -5.97 -2.25 -15.06
C GLN A 18 -6.63 -3.45 -14.37
N ILE A 19 -6.35 -3.68 -13.09
CA ILE A 19 -7.04 -4.72 -12.31
C ILE A 19 -8.53 -4.42 -12.22
N ALA A 20 -8.91 -3.17 -11.93
CA ALA A 20 -10.33 -2.78 -11.87
C ALA A 20 -11.04 -2.96 -13.22
N ALA A 21 -10.41 -2.53 -14.32
CA ALA A 21 -10.95 -2.72 -15.66
C ALA A 21 -11.14 -4.21 -15.99
N PHE A 22 -10.20 -5.07 -15.62
CA PHE A 22 -10.35 -6.51 -15.77
C PHE A 22 -11.53 -7.07 -14.97
N MET A 23 -11.67 -6.66 -13.70
CA MET A 23 -12.81 -7.09 -12.88
C MET A 23 -14.15 -6.65 -13.48
N GLU A 24 -14.25 -5.43 -14.01
CA GLU A 24 -15.45 -4.97 -14.71
C GLU A 24 -15.76 -5.79 -15.96
N MET A 25 -14.73 -6.14 -16.75
CA MET A 25 -14.89 -7.02 -17.92
C MET A 25 -15.41 -8.42 -17.53
N GLU A 26 -15.00 -8.94 -16.38
CA GLU A 26 -15.48 -10.21 -15.83
C GLU A 26 -16.84 -10.10 -15.11
N GLY A 27 -17.53 -8.95 -15.22
CA GLY A 27 -18.88 -8.75 -14.69
C GLY A 27 -18.94 -8.35 -13.21
N PHE A 28 -17.81 -8.00 -12.59
CA PHE A 28 -17.81 -7.44 -11.24
C PHE A 28 -18.19 -5.96 -11.27
N ASN A 29 -19.02 -5.53 -10.32
CA ASN A 29 -19.27 -4.11 -10.05
C ASN A 29 -18.19 -3.56 -9.11
N VAL A 30 -17.20 -2.84 -9.65
CA VAL A 30 -16.10 -2.29 -8.86
C VAL A 30 -16.58 -1.04 -8.08
N ILE A 31 -16.81 -1.21 -6.77
CA ILE A 31 -17.36 -0.16 -5.90
C ILE A 31 -16.35 0.96 -5.58
N GLY A 32 -15.06 0.64 -5.59
CA GLY A 32 -14.00 1.60 -5.30
C GLY A 32 -12.62 0.98 -5.27
N LYS A 33 -11.62 1.86 -5.15
CA LYS A 33 -10.20 1.53 -5.00
C LYS A 33 -9.64 2.28 -3.80
N LEU A 34 -8.70 1.65 -3.11
CA LEU A 34 -8.00 2.22 -1.96
C LEU A 34 -6.50 1.97 -2.14
N SER A 35 -5.71 3.05 -2.04
CA SER A 35 -4.25 3.00 -2.04
C SER A 35 -3.74 3.52 -0.71
N GLY A 36 -2.78 2.83 -0.10
CA GLY A 36 -2.14 3.24 1.15
C GLY A 36 -0.63 3.03 1.06
N THR A 37 0.12 3.81 1.84
CA THR A 37 1.59 3.71 1.88
C THR A 37 2.02 2.77 3.00
N GLY A 38 2.73 1.70 2.64
CA GLY A 38 3.30 0.76 3.60
C GLY A 38 4.79 1.00 3.86
N ASN A 39 5.34 0.18 4.76
CA ASN A 39 6.78 0.11 4.99
C ASN A 39 7.47 -0.56 3.79
N VAL A 40 8.64 -0.05 3.39
CA VAL A 40 9.48 -0.76 2.44
C VAL A 40 9.91 -2.11 3.04
N SER A 41 10.06 -3.13 2.20
CA SER A 41 10.37 -4.51 2.62
C SER A 41 11.56 -4.62 3.58
N CYS A 42 12.56 -3.76 3.39
CA CYS A 42 13.77 -3.69 4.24
C CYS A 42 13.48 -3.27 5.69
N LEU A 43 12.40 -2.52 5.94
CA LEU A 43 11.97 -2.14 7.29
C LEU A 43 11.07 -3.23 7.88
N SER A 44 10.22 -3.87 7.07
CA SER A 44 9.23 -4.83 7.57
C SER A 44 9.82 -6.09 8.23
N CYS A 45 11.01 -6.56 7.81
CA CYS A 45 11.62 -7.76 8.42
C CYS A 45 12.42 -7.49 9.70
N GLY A 46 12.70 -6.22 10.05
CA GLY A 46 13.49 -5.84 11.23
C GLY A 46 15.01 -6.04 11.13
N TYR A 47 15.51 -6.73 10.09
CA TYR A 47 16.94 -6.97 9.87
C TYR A 47 17.56 -6.07 8.79
N GLY A 48 16.87 -4.98 8.40
CA GLY A 48 17.29 -4.11 7.30
C GLY A 48 18.72 -3.60 7.40
N GLY A 49 19.26 -3.39 8.60
CA GLY A 49 20.62 -2.88 8.79
C GLY A 49 21.75 -3.91 8.56
N THR A 50 21.45 -5.21 8.66
CA THR A 50 22.43 -6.30 8.49
C THR A 50 22.17 -7.16 7.25
N CYS A 51 21.00 -6.99 6.63
CA CYS A 51 20.62 -7.72 5.43
C CYS A 51 21.44 -7.28 4.20
N ARG A 52 22.15 -8.22 3.56
CA ARG A 52 23.04 -7.95 2.41
C ARG A 52 22.31 -7.40 1.17
N ILE A 53 21.01 -7.66 1.04
CA ILE A 53 20.18 -7.19 -0.08
C ILE A 53 19.31 -5.99 0.30
N SER A 54 19.45 -5.48 1.52
CA SER A 54 18.70 -4.30 1.96
C SER A 54 19.29 -3.03 1.37
N ALA A 55 18.42 -2.10 0.98
CA ALA A 55 18.84 -0.77 0.57
C ALA A 55 19.22 0.12 1.77
N VAL A 56 18.98 -0.31 3.02
CA VAL A 56 19.24 0.53 4.20
C VAL A 56 20.73 0.90 4.34
N PRO A 57 21.70 -0.03 4.27
CA PRO A 57 23.12 0.33 4.33
C PRO A 57 23.57 1.17 3.13
N LEU A 58 22.95 0.95 1.97
CA LEU A 58 23.24 1.70 0.74
C LEU A 58 22.76 3.16 0.84
N LEU A 59 21.58 3.39 1.38
CA LEU A 59 20.94 4.71 1.45
C LEU A 59 21.37 5.52 2.69
N PHE A 60 21.67 4.85 3.80
CA PHE A 60 21.90 5.49 5.10
C PHE A 60 23.27 5.18 5.72
N GLY A 61 24.11 4.39 5.03
CA GLY A 61 25.47 4.05 5.47
C GLY A 61 25.57 2.73 6.22
N ILE A 62 26.80 2.19 6.27
CA ILE A 62 27.10 0.92 6.96
C ILE A 62 26.82 1.07 8.45
N GLY A 63 26.07 0.10 9.02
CA GLY A 63 25.67 0.12 10.42
C GLY A 63 24.37 0.87 10.71
N ALA A 64 23.75 1.51 9.70
CA ALA A 64 22.42 2.09 9.84
C ALA A 64 21.40 0.99 10.15
N VAL A 65 20.58 1.20 11.17
CA VAL A 65 19.50 0.29 11.57
C VAL A 65 18.15 1.00 11.41
N PRO A 66 17.09 0.28 11.01
CA PRO A 66 15.73 0.80 11.05
C PRO A 66 15.39 1.35 12.44
N SER A 67 14.92 2.59 12.50
CA SER A 67 14.40 3.18 13.73
C SER A 67 12.87 3.12 13.74
N LYS A 68 12.28 2.99 14.94
CA LYS A 68 10.83 2.80 15.10
C LYS A 68 9.99 3.94 14.49
N ASP A 69 10.51 5.17 14.51
CA ASP A 69 9.86 6.35 13.93
C ASP A 69 9.76 6.33 12.40
N LYS A 70 10.42 5.39 11.72
CA LYS A 70 10.33 5.21 10.26
C LYS A 70 9.25 4.23 9.84
N TYR A 71 8.67 3.50 10.79
CA TYR A 71 7.57 2.60 10.51
C TYR A 71 6.27 3.39 10.39
N MET A 72 5.48 3.02 9.39
CA MET A 72 4.18 3.60 9.08
C MET A 72 3.13 2.49 9.21
N ALA A 73 2.13 2.74 10.05
CA ALA A 73 0.92 1.93 10.09
C ALA A 73 -0.10 2.47 9.09
N ILE A 74 -1.01 1.61 8.62
CA ILE A 74 -2.11 2.04 7.73
C ILE A 74 -3.13 2.84 8.55
N GLU A 75 -3.32 2.46 9.81
CA GLU A 75 -4.21 3.06 10.79
C GLU A 75 -3.87 4.54 11.07
N ASP A 76 -2.60 4.92 10.88
CA ASP A 76 -2.14 6.29 11.04
C ASP A 76 -2.43 7.18 9.80
N GLN A 77 -2.79 6.57 8.66
CA GLN A 77 -3.16 7.28 7.42
C GLN A 77 -4.66 7.55 7.40
N LYS A 78 -5.05 8.68 8.00
CA LYS A 78 -6.47 9.05 8.21
C LYS A 78 -7.29 9.05 6.92
N ASP A 79 -6.73 9.57 5.83
CA ASP A 79 -7.35 9.60 4.51
C ASP A 79 -7.66 8.19 3.96
N VAL A 80 -6.74 7.25 4.18
CA VAL A 80 -6.91 5.84 3.80
C VAL A 80 -8.04 5.21 4.62
N ILE A 81 -8.06 5.45 5.94
CA ILE A 81 -9.10 4.91 6.84
C ILE A 81 -10.47 5.50 6.52
N GLU A 82 -10.57 6.81 6.32
CA GLU A 82 -11.81 7.48 5.92
C GLU A 82 -12.33 6.91 4.60
N LYS A 83 -11.46 6.73 3.61
CA LYS A 83 -11.85 6.17 2.31
C LYS A 83 -12.28 4.71 2.41
N ALA A 84 -11.60 3.91 3.23
CA ALA A 84 -11.97 2.52 3.49
C ALA A 84 -13.38 2.42 4.08
N ASN A 85 -13.71 3.28 5.05
CA ASN A 85 -15.05 3.34 5.64
C ASN A 85 -16.11 3.75 4.61
N GLU A 86 -15.84 4.76 3.78
CA GLU A 86 -16.73 5.19 2.70
C GLU A 86 -17.04 4.03 1.73
N ILE A 87 -16.01 3.30 1.29
CA ILE A 87 -16.17 2.14 0.39
C ILE A 87 -16.98 1.04 1.08
N GLY A 88 -16.70 0.75 2.35
CA GLY A 88 -17.45 -0.23 3.13
C GLY A 88 -18.95 0.09 3.20
N HIS A 89 -19.30 1.36 3.42
CA HIS A 89 -20.69 1.81 3.37
C HIS A 89 -21.32 1.63 1.98
N LYS A 90 -20.61 1.97 0.91
CA LYS A 90 -21.10 1.76 -0.46
C LYS A 90 -21.32 0.29 -0.80
N ILE A 91 -20.45 -0.60 -0.33
CA ILE A 91 -20.61 -2.05 -0.51
C ILE A 91 -21.92 -2.49 0.17
N ARG A 92 -22.12 -2.12 1.44
CA ARG A 92 -23.35 -2.40 2.18
C ARG A 92 -24.59 -1.91 1.42
N ASP A 93 -24.59 -0.65 1.02
CA ASP A 93 -25.74 -0.02 0.35
C ASP A 93 -26.02 -0.64 -1.03
N THR A 94 -25.01 -1.26 -1.65
CA THR A 94 -25.16 -2.00 -2.92
C THR A 94 -25.75 -3.39 -2.71
N LEU A 95 -25.41 -4.08 -1.62
CA LEU A 95 -25.82 -5.47 -1.36
C LEU A 95 -27.19 -5.61 -0.70
N ILE A 96 -27.69 -4.57 -0.04
CA ILE A 96 -29.00 -4.60 0.68
C ILE A 96 -30.16 -4.15 -0.24
N LYS A 97 -29.87 -3.74 -1.48
CA LYS A 97 -30.89 -3.51 -2.52
C LYS A 97 -31.37 -4.83 -3.12
#